data_AF-A0A9E2VNZ8-F1
#
_entry.id   AF-A0A9E2VNZ8-F1
#
_cell.length_a   1.000
_cell.length_b   1.000
_cell.length_c   1.000
_cell.angle_alpha   90.00
_cell.angle_beta   90.00
_cell.angle_gamma   90.00
#
_symmetry.space_group_name_H-M   'P 1'
#
loop_
_entity.id
_entity.type
_entity.pdbx_description
1 polymer ?
#
loop_
_entity_poly.entity_id
_entity_poly.type
_entity_poly.pdbx_seq_one_letter_code
_entity_poly.pdbx_strand_id
1 'polypeptide(L)'
;IRKATSYVRLEAGRATSEAKQALESSVAELDKLAASVEKGAVKEEKALGKAFTHANHALALAHRAKAAESWARKEYDKAGYELKAAAHGLESAAGWAGAEAKAGAAAAVADTKALGDKLASGATWAREEVAKGFESLGHAINALGQKIGSSKKAAPVNVGS
;
A
#
# COMPACT_ATOMS: atom_id res chain seq x y z
N ILE A 1 8.65 7.66 14.27
CA ILE A 1 7.17 7.58 14.27
C ILE A 1 6.55 8.87 13.71
N ARG A 2 6.77 10.04 14.32
CA ARG A 2 6.20 11.34 13.86
C ARG A 2 6.38 11.63 12.36
N LYS A 3 7.56 11.34 11.79
CA LYS A 3 7.81 11.48 10.34
C LYS A 3 6.89 10.59 9.50
N ALA A 4 6.72 9.33 9.89
CA ALA A 4 5.80 8.40 9.23
C ALA A 4 4.35 8.88 9.35
N THR A 5 3.92 9.32 10.54
CA THR A 5 2.58 9.90 10.75
C THR A 5 2.32 11.09 9.83
N SER A 6 3.30 11.99 9.69
CA SER A 6 3.17 13.17 8.83
C SER A 6 3.04 12.79 7.36
N TYR A 7 3.79 11.78 6.91
CA TYR A 7 3.67 11.24 5.56
C TYR A 7 2.30 10.59 5.32
N VAL A 8 1.84 9.72 6.22
CA VAL A 8 0.52 9.07 6.10
C VAL A 8 -0.60 10.11 6.11
N ARG A 9 -0.48 11.18 6.91
CA ARG A 9 -1.44 12.30 6.93
C ARG A 9 -1.46 13.07 5.61
N LEU A 10 -0.31 13.33 5.01
CA LEU A 10 -0.21 13.94 3.69
C LEU A 10 -0.93 13.07 2.64
N GLU A 11 -0.69 11.76 2.67
CA GLU A 11 -1.32 10.83 1.74
C GLU A 11 -2.83 10.71 1.98
N ALA A 12 -3.29 10.77 3.24
CA ALA A 12 -4.72 10.79 3.57
C ALA A 12 -5.43 12.00 2.96
N GLY A 13 -4.77 13.17 2.97
CA GLY A 13 -5.30 14.39 2.35
C GLY A 13 -5.41 14.33 0.82
N ARG A 14 -4.69 13.40 0.19
CA ARG A 14 -4.68 13.18 -1.27
C ARG A 14 -5.52 11.98 -1.70
N ALA A 15 -5.93 11.14 -0.76
CA ALA A 15 -6.68 9.91 -1.03
C ALA A 15 -8.19 10.16 -0.98
N THR A 16 -8.94 9.23 -1.56
CA THR A 16 -10.40 9.19 -1.53
C THR A 16 -10.88 7.85 -0.96
N SER A 17 -12.18 7.77 -0.64
CA SER A 17 -12.89 6.53 -0.33
C SER A 17 -12.24 5.66 0.78
N GLU A 18 -12.18 4.34 0.60
CA GLU A 18 -11.68 3.38 1.59
C GLU A 18 -10.21 3.59 1.92
N ALA A 19 -9.40 4.01 0.94
CA ALA A 19 -7.98 4.29 1.14
C ALA A 19 -7.77 5.47 2.10
N LYS A 20 -8.55 6.56 1.93
CA LYS A 20 -8.53 7.69 2.86
C LYS A 20 -8.85 7.25 4.29
N GLN A 21 -9.93 6.49 4.47
CA GLN A 21 -10.32 6.00 5.80
C GLN A 21 -9.23 5.09 6.41
N ALA A 22 -8.59 4.23 5.62
CA ALA A 22 -7.49 3.38 6.09
C ALA A 22 -6.29 4.21 6.56
N LEU A 23 -5.95 5.28 5.83
CA LEU A 23 -4.86 6.18 6.16
C LEU A 23 -5.17 7.02 7.42
N GLU A 24 -6.39 7.55 7.54
CA GLU A 24 -6.82 8.31 8.73
C GLU A 24 -6.79 7.46 10.00
N SER A 25 -7.29 6.22 9.94
CA SER A 25 -7.17 5.27 11.05
C SER A 25 -5.70 5.00 11.41
N SER A 26 -4.84 4.82 10.40
CA SER A 26 -3.40 4.60 10.61
C SER A 26 -2.70 5.81 11.22
N VAL A 27 -3.10 7.04 10.87
CA VAL A 27 -2.61 8.28 11.50
C VAL A 27 -2.94 8.28 12.98
N ALA A 28 -4.18 7.96 13.35
CA ALA A 28 -4.61 7.91 14.76
C ALA A 28 -3.84 6.86 15.56
N GLU A 29 -3.62 5.67 15.00
CA GLU A 29 -2.82 4.61 15.63
C GLU A 29 -1.35 5.05 15.83
N LEU A 30 -0.73 5.64 14.82
CA LEU A 30 0.65 6.12 14.88
C LEU A 30 0.82 7.30 15.86
N ASP A 31 -0.15 8.21 15.96
CA ASP A 31 -0.12 9.31 16.93
C ASP A 31 -0.22 8.79 18.36
N LYS A 32 -1.12 7.83 18.62
CA LYS A 32 -1.22 7.17 19.91
C LYS A 32 0.08 6.45 20.27
N LEU A 33 0.68 5.76 19.30
CA LEU A 33 1.95 5.07 19.51
C LEU A 33 3.08 6.06 19.80
N ALA A 34 3.19 7.16 19.04
CA ALA A 34 4.20 8.19 19.27
C ALA A 34 4.11 8.77 20.69
N ALA A 35 2.90 9.12 21.13
CA ALA A 35 2.67 9.65 22.47
C ALA A 35 3.05 8.65 23.57
N SER A 36 2.76 7.36 23.38
CA SER A 36 3.15 6.32 24.34
C SER A 36 4.66 6.09 24.37
N VAL A 37 5.34 6.13 23.22
CA VAL A 37 6.81 6.01 23.16
C VAL A 37 7.48 7.19 23.85
N GLU A 38 7.01 8.43 23.59
CA GLU A 38 7.53 9.66 24.20
C GLU A 38 7.40 9.65 25.74
N LYS A 39 6.36 8.98 26.26
CA LYS A 39 6.14 8.80 27.70
C LYS A 39 6.92 7.61 28.31
N GLY A 40 7.75 6.91 27.51
CA GLY A 40 8.44 5.69 27.94
C GLY A 40 7.49 4.52 28.25
N ALA A 41 6.23 4.60 27.82
CA ALA A 41 5.19 3.63 28.15
C ALA A 41 5.12 2.45 27.16
N VAL A 42 5.80 2.53 26.01
CA VAL A 42 5.85 1.42 25.05
C VAL A 42 6.99 0.48 25.42
N LYS A 43 6.63 -0.70 25.91
CA LYS A 43 7.56 -1.81 26.15
C LYS A 43 7.48 -2.91 25.07
N GLU A 44 6.55 -2.80 24.11
CA GLU A 44 6.19 -3.90 23.22
C GLU A 44 6.46 -3.59 21.75
N GLU A 45 7.49 -4.24 21.20
CA GLU A 45 7.80 -4.32 19.77
C GLU A 45 6.58 -4.69 18.91
N LYS A 46 5.67 -5.50 19.46
CA LYS A 46 4.39 -5.89 18.83
C LYS A 46 3.49 -4.69 18.52
N ALA A 47 3.43 -3.68 19.38
CA ALA A 47 2.60 -2.49 19.15
C ALA A 47 3.18 -1.64 18.00
N LEU A 48 4.51 -1.56 17.92
CA LEU A 48 5.22 -0.90 16.83
C LEU A 48 4.95 -1.63 15.51
N GLY A 49 5.17 -2.94 15.48
CA GLY A 49 4.94 -3.77 14.31
C GLY A 49 3.51 -3.67 13.80
N LYS A 50 2.50 -3.73 14.68
CA LYS A 50 1.09 -3.60 14.31
C LYS A 50 0.79 -2.25 13.64
N ALA A 51 1.18 -1.13 14.26
CA ALA A 51 0.89 0.20 13.73
C ALA A 51 1.58 0.44 12.37
N PHE A 52 2.83 0.00 12.21
CA PHE A 52 3.53 0.13 10.94
C PHE A 52 3.00 -0.82 9.87
N THR A 53 2.54 -2.02 10.25
CA THR A 53 1.85 -2.93 9.32
C THR A 53 0.59 -2.27 8.76
N HIS A 54 -0.25 -1.71 9.62
CA HIS A 54 -1.50 -1.04 9.22
C HIS A 54 -1.23 0.19 8.33
N ALA A 55 -0.27 1.03 8.71
CA ALA A 55 0.07 2.22 7.94
C ALA A 55 0.58 1.89 6.53
N ASN A 56 1.46 0.90 6.41
CA ASN A 56 1.98 0.49 5.10
C ASN A 56 0.92 -0.21 4.23
N HIS A 57 0.01 -0.98 4.84
CA HIS A 57 -1.13 -1.55 4.14
C HIS A 57 -2.06 -0.44 3.60
N ALA A 58 -2.34 0.58 4.40
CA ALA A 58 -3.15 1.72 3.98
C ALA A 58 -2.49 2.52 2.84
N LEU A 59 -1.17 2.71 2.89
CA LEU A 59 -0.40 3.32 1.80
C LEU A 59 -0.47 2.48 0.52
N ALA A 60 -0.37 1.16 0.62
CA ALA A 60 -0.49 0.26 -0.53
C ALA A 60 -1.85 0.40 -1.23
N LEU A 61 -2.94 0.47 -0.44
CA LEU A 61 -4.29 0.72 -0.95
C LEU A 61 -4.38 2.06 -1.70
N ALA A 62 -3.86 3.12 -1.10
CA ALA A 62 -3.93 4.48 -1.66
C ALA A 62 -3.14 4.61 -2.96
N HIS A 63 -1.90 4.11 -2.98
CA HIS A 63 -1.06 4.15 -4.18
C HIS A 63 -1.64 3.29 -5.31
N ARG A 64 -2.23 2.12 -5.00
CA ARG A 64 -2.91 1.31 -6.03
C ARG A 64 -4.10 2.06 -6.64
N ALA A 65 -4.88 2.79 -5.84
CA ALA A 65 -5.98 3.59 -6.34
C ALA A 65 -5.48 4.72 -7.27
N LYS A 66 -4.44 5.45 -6.84
CA LYS A 66 -3.80 6.51 -7.65
C LYS A 66 -3.19 5.97 -8.95
N ALA A 67 -2.62 4.77 -8.92
CA ALA A 67 -2.11 4.10 -10.11
C ALA A 67 -3.24 3.85 -11.12
N ALA A 68 -4.41 3.40 -10.67
CA ALA A 68 -5.56 3.19 -11.53
C ALA A 68 -6.14 4.50 -12.08
N GLU A 69 -6.18 5.57 -11.28
CA GLU A 69 -6.57 6.91 -11.73
C GLU A 69 -5.62 7.45 -12.81
N SER A 70 -4.31 7.33 -12.58
CA SER A 70 -3.28 7.75 -13.54
C SER A 70 -3.35 6.94 -14.83
N TRP A 71 -3.58 5.63 -14.71
CA TRP A 71 -3.81 4.74 -15.84
C TRP A 71 -5.00 5.19 -16.70
N ALA A 72 -6.15 5.48 -16.07
CA ALA A 72 -7.34 5.95 -16.77
C ALA A 72 -7.12 7.29 -17.50
N ARG A 73 -6.20 8.12 -16.98
CA ARG A 73 -5.78 9.39 -17.60
C ARG A 73 -4.68 9.22 -18.65
N LYS A 74 -4.23 7.99 -18.92
CA LYS A 74 -3.10 7.66 -19.82
C LYS A 74 -1.76 8.26 -19.36
N GLU A 75 -1.65 8.59 -18.07
CA GLU A 75 -0.39 9.02 -17.43
C GLU A 75 0.38 7.77 -17.00
N TYR A 76 0.85 6.99 -17.98
CA TYR A 76 1.42 5.65 -17.75
C TYR A 76 2.68 5.69 -16.88
N ASP A 77 3.49 6.74 -17.03
CA ASP A 77 4.65 6.99 -16.19
C ASP A 77 4.25 7.11 -14.71
N LYS A 78 3.26 7.97 -14.41
CA LYS A 78 2.72 8.14 -13.06
C LYS A 78 2.06 6.87 -12.55
N ALA A 79 1.32 6.16 -13.40
CA ALA A 79 0.75 4.87 -13.05
C ALA A 79 1.83 3.87 -12.62
N GLY A 80 2.95 3.82 -13.35
CA GLY A 80 4.10 2.99 -13.00
C GLY A 80 4.75 3.36 -11.67
N TYR A 81 4.95 4.66 -11.42
CA TYR A 81 5.45 5.15 -10.13
C TYR A 81 4.54 4.78 -8.96
N GLU A 82 3.24 4.97 -9.12
CA GLU A 82 2.24 4.65 -8.09
C GLU A 82 2.14 3.13 -7.84
N LEU A 83 2.26 2.28 -8.88
CA LEU A 83 2.33 0.82 -8.70
C LEU A 83 3.56 0.41 -7.88
N LYS A 84 4.72 1.00 -8.14
CA LYS A 84 5.94 0.73 -7.38
C LYS A 84 5.80 1.16 -5.91
N ALA A 85 5.17 2.31 -5.68
CA ALA A 85 4.87 2.78 -4.32
C ALA A 85 3.88 1.84 -3.60
N ALA A 86 2.87 1.33 -4.30
CA ALA A 86 1.93 0.35 -3.76
C ALA A 86 2.63 -0.97 -3.41
N ALA A 87 3.50 -1.48 -4.30
CA ALA A 87 4.30 -2.67 -4.05
C ALA A 87 5.25 -2.50 -2.85
N HIS A 88 5.84 -1.32 -2.70
CA HIS A 88 6.69 -1.00 -1.54
C HIS A 88 5.88 -0.97 -0.23
N GLY A 89 4.67 -0.40 -0.25
CA GLY A 89 3.75 -0.44 0.88
C GLY A 89 3.38 -1.88 1.28
N LEU A 90 3.04 -2.72 0.30
CA LEU A 90 2.75 -4.15 0.52
C LEU A 90 3.95 -4.88 1.12
N GLU A 91 5.14 -4.73 0.54
CA GLU A 91 6.39 -5.33 1.02
C GLU A 91 6.72 -4.93 2.45
N SER A 92 6.60 -3.63 2.75
CA SER A 92 6.87 -3.09 4.08
C SER A 92 5.86 -3.60 5.10
N ALA A 93 4.56 -3.57 4.77
CA ALA A 93 3.52 -4.09 5.64
C ALA A 93 3.71 -5.59 5.93
N ALA A 94 3.99 -6.38 4.89
CA ALA A 94 4.26 -7.81 5.03
C ALA A 94 5.53 -8.08 5.85
N GLY A 95 6.58 -7.27 5.69
CA GLY A 95 7.80 -7.34 6.50
C GLY A 95 7.54 -7.13 8.00
N TRP A 96 6.71 -6.15 8.35
CA TRP A 96 6.29 -5.93 9.75
C TRP A 96 5.33 -7.00 10.27
N ALA A 97 4.53 -7.62 9.40
CA ALA A 97 3.61 -8.70 9.76
C ALA A 97 4.31 -10.06 9.97
N GLY A 98 5.55 -10.22 9.52
CA GLY A 98 6.40 -11.40 9.75
C GLY A 98 6.77 -12.17 8.49
N ALA A 99 7.69 -13.13 8.64
CA ALA A 99 8.34 -13.82 7.52
C ALA A 99 7.38 -14.53 6.57
N GLU A 100 6.33 -15.17 7.10
CA GLU A 100 5.33 -15.87 6.29
C GLU A 100 4.50 -14.89 5.44
N ALA A 101 4.10 -13.74 6.00
CA ALA A 101 3.41 -12.70 5.25
C ALA A 101 4.31 -12.12 4.15
N LYS A 102 5.59 -11.89 4.46
CA LYS A 102 6.59 -11.44 3.49
C LYS A 102 6.76 -12.43 2.34
N ALA A 103 6.84 -13.73 2.62
CA ALA A 103 6.93 -14.76 1.60
C ALA A 103 5.68 -14.78 0.70
N GLY A 104 4.48 -14.70 1.29
CA GLY A 104 3.22 -14.68 0.54
C GLY A 104 3.05 -13.46 -0.37
N ALA A 105 3.65 -12.31 -0.01
CA ALA A 105 3.57 -11.08 -0.81
C ALA A 105 4.66 -10.97 -1.89
N ALA A 106 5.74 -11.77 -1.81
CA ALA A 106 6.97 -11.54 -2.57
C ALA A 106 6.76 -11.53 -4.10
N ALA A 107 6.00 -12.49 -4.63
CA ALA A 107 5.74 -12.57 -6.07
C ALA A 107 4.94 -11.36 -6.57
N ALA A 108 3.83 -11.02 -5.90
CA ALA A 108 3.01 -9.86 -6.26
C ALA A 108 3.82 -8.55 -6.19
N VAL A 109 4.70 -8.40 -5.21
CA VAL A 109 5.60 -7.24 -5.11
C VAL A 109 6.57 -7.18 -6.29
N ALA A 110 7.21 -8.30 -6.63
CA ALA A 110 8.17 -8.36 -7.73
C ALA A 110 7.50 -8.06 -9.08
N ASP A 111 6.38 -8.72 -9.37
CA ASP A 111 5.62 -8.54 -10.61
C ASP A 111 5.11 -7.10 -10.75
N THR A 112 4.60 -6.52 -9.67
CA THR A 112 4.11 -5.13 -9.66
C THR A 112 5.25 -4.13 -9.89
N LYS A 113 6.43 -4.36 -9.29
CA LYS A 113 7.60 -3.51 -9.52
C LYS A 113 8.05 -3.58 -10.98
N ALA A 114 8.14 -4.78 -11.55
CA ALA A 114 8.50 -4.98 -12.95
C ALA A 114 7.50 -4.30 -13.91
N LEU A 115 6.20 -4.46 -13.65
CA LEU A 115 5.15 -3.75 -14.41
C LEU A 115 5.30 -2.23 -14.27
N GLY A 116 5.54 -1.74 -13.05
CA GLY A 116 5.73 -0.31 -12.81
C GLY A 116 6.94 0.27 -13.54
N ASP A 117 8.05 -0.47 -13.59
CA ASP A 117 9.24 -0.08 -14.37
C ASP A 117 8.97 -0.07 -15.88
N LYS A 118 8.21 -1.04 -16.37
CA LYS A 118 7.79 -1.12 -17.77
C LYS A 118 6.93 0.07 -18.18
N LEU A 119 5.97 0.46 -17.34
CA LEU A 119 5.12 1.63 -17.55
C LEU A 119 5.90 2.94 -17.48
N ALA A 120 6.80 3.07 -16.48
CA ALA A 120 7.62 4.27 -16.29
C ALA A 120 8.66 4.49 -17.41
N SER A 121 9.17 3.41 -18.00
CA SER A 121 10.14 3.50 -19.11
C SER A 121 9.49 3.66 -20.49
N GLY A 122 8.16 3.56 -20.60
CA GLY A 122 7.46 3.58 -21.88
C GLY A 122 7.68 2.31 -22.72
N ALA A 123 8.18 1.23 -22.12
CA ALA A 123 8.37 -0.04 -22.80
C ALA A 123 7.02 -0.65 -23.23
N THR A 124 7.02 -1.46 -24.30
CA THR A 124 5.80 -2.06 -24.85
C THR A 124 5.12 -3.02 -23.87
N TRP A 125 3.91 -2.70 -23.43
CA TRP A 125 3.07 -3.51 -22.54
C TRP A 125 1.77 -3.97 -23.21
N ALA A 126 1.22 -5.08 -22.72
CA ALA A 126 -0.13 -5.51 -23.10
C ALA A 126 -1.16 -5.03 -22.06
N ARG A 127 -2.38 -4.70 -22.49
CA ARG A 127 -3.44 -4.27 -21.56
C ARG A 127 -3.81 -5.38 -20.56
N GLU A 128 -3.81 -6.62 -21.02
CA GLU A 128 -4.11 -7.80 -20.19
C GLU A 128 -3.04 -8.02 -19.11
N GLU A 129 -1.77 -7.74 -19.43
CA GLU A 129 -0.66 -7.78 -18.48
C GLU A 129 -0.86 -6.74 -17.38
N VAL A 130 -1.25 -5.51 -17.75
CA VAL A 130 -1.54 -4.45 -16.78
C VAL A 130 -2.73 -4.82 -15.90
N ALA A 131 -3.81 -5.32 -16.49
CA ALA A 131 -5.00 -5.76 -15.75
C ALA A 131 -4.68 -6.84 -14.73
N LYS A 132 -3.93 -7.87 -15.12
CA LYS A 132 -3.46 -8.92 -14.21
C LYS A 132 -2.56 -8.38 -13.11
N GLY A 133 -1.70 -7.41 -13.41
CA GLY A 133 -0.85 -6.78 -12.40
C GLY A 133 -1.66 -6.04 -11.33
N PHE A 134 -2.64 -5.22 -11.74
CA PHE A 134 -3.54 -4.54 -10.80
C PHE A 134 -4.38 -5.51 -9.96
N GLU A 135 -4.85 -6.59 -10.58
CA GLU A 135 -5.63 -7.63 -9.89
C GLU A 135 -4.76 -8.38 -8.86
N SER A 136 -3.60 -8.91 -9.28
CA SER A 136 -2.66 -9.63 -8.41
C SER A 136 -2.23 -8.78 -7.21
N LEU A 137 -1.87 -7.52 -7.44
CA LEU A 137 -1.54 -6.58 -6.37
C LEU A 137 -2.72 -6.36 -5.42
N GLY A 138 -3.93 -6.20 -5.96
CA GLY A 138 -5.15 -6.02 -5.17
C GLY A 138 -5.44 -7.23 -4.27
N HIS A 139 -5.31 -8.44 -4.81
CA HIS A 139 -5.48 -9.68 -4.07
C HIS A 139 -4.45 -9.83 -2.96
N ALA A 140 -3.17 -9.54 -3.23
CA ALA A 140 -2.11 -9.62 -2.24
C ALA A 140 -2.29 -8.59 -1.10
N ILE A 141 -2.68 -7.36 -1.42
CA ILE A 141 -3.02 -6.34 -0.42
C ILE A 141 -4.20 -6.81 0.44
N ASN A 142 -5.28 -7.32 -0.19
CA ASN A 142 -6.44 -7.81 0.52
C ASN A 142 -6.13 -9.01 1.43
N ALA A 143 -5.32 -9.96 0.96
CA ALA A 143 -4.90 -11.13 1.73
C ALA A 143 -4.08 -10.70 2.97
N LEU A 144 -3.14 -9.75 2.80
CA LEU A 144 -2.43 -9.19 3.93
C LEU A 144 -3.38 -8.47 4.89
N GLY A 145 -4.29 -7.65 4.36
CA GLY A 145 -5.34 -6.95 5.12
C GLY A 145 -6.14 -7.89 6.02
N GLN A 146 -6.58 -9.03 5.48
CA GLN A 146 -7.27 -10.07 6.25
C GLN A 146 -6.39 -10.64 7.37
N LYS A 147 -5.12 -10.97 7.07
CA LYS A 147 -4.17 -11.53 8.05
C LYS A 147 -3.90 -10.59 9.22
N ILE A 148 -3.96 -9.28 8.99
CA ILE A 148 -3.69 -8.25 10.00
C ILE A 148 -4.97 -7.69 10.66
N GLY A 149 -6.14 -8.23 10.29
CA GLY A 149 -7.43 -7.79 10.84
C GLY A 149 -7.94 -6.45 10.29
N SER A 150 -7.45 -6.01 9.15
CA SER A 150 -7.98 -4.84 8.44
C SER A 150 -9.24 -5.21 7.64
N SER A 151 -10.30 -4.41 7.78
CA SER A 151 -11.51 -4.53 6.97
C SER A 151 -11.46 -3.74 5.65
N LYS A 152 -10.40 -2.93 5.44
CA LYS A 152 -10.23 -2.09 4.26
C LYS A 152 -9.67 -2.91 3.12
N LYS A 153 -10.25 -2.77 1.93
CA LYS A 153 -9.92 -3.57 0.74
C LYS A 153 -9.52 -2.67 -0.42
N ALA A 154 -8.73 -3.24 -1.33
CA ALA A 154 -8.41 -2.61 -2.59
C ALA A 154 -9.69 -2.44 -3.41
N ALA A 155 -9.98 -1.20 -3.82
CA ALA A 155 -11.14 -0.90 -4.65
C ALA A 155 -11.05 -1.64 -6.00
N PRO A 156 -12.19 -2.06 -6.59
CA PRO A 156 -12.23 -2.52 -7.96
C PRO A 156 -11.69 -1.44 -8.89
N VAL A 157 -10.87 -1.83 -9.87
CA VAL A 157 -10.31 -0.91 -10.87
C VAL A 157 -10.59 -1.47 -12.25
N ASN A 158 -11.03 -0.60 -13.17
CA ASN A 158 -11.23 -0.97 -14.57
C ASN A 158 -10.04 -0.46 -15.39
N VAL A 159 -9.07 -1.33 -15.59
CA VAL A 159 -7.83 -1.03 -16.34
C VAL A 159 -7.75 -1.78 -17.68
N GLY A 160 -8.77 -2.57 -18.02
CA GLY A 160 -8.80 -3.47 -19.18
C GLY A 160 -9.78 -3.10 -20.30
N SER A 161 -10.50 -1.98 -20.21
CA SER A 161 -11.40 -1.48 -21.28
C SER A 161 -10.72 -0.51 -22.24
#